data_AF-A0A843RPD2-F1
#
_entry.id   AF-A0A843RPD2-F1
#
_cell.length_a   1.000
_cell.length_b   1.000
_cell.length_c   1.000
_cell.angle_alpha   90.00
_cell.angle_beta   90.00
_cell.angle_gamma   90.00
#
_symmetry.space_group_name_H-M   'P 1'
#
loop_
_entity.id
_entity.type
_entity.pdbx_description
1 polymer ?
#
loop_
_entity_poly.entity_id
_entity_poly.type
_entity_poly.pdbx_seq_one_letter_code
_entity_poly.pdbx_strand_id
1 'polypeptide(L)' 'MSLSRSSVETLIDLVEIKLSCVEVYDRDDSRELVVLQRCKEELMHLIGLVQKAPAELIALPRGRRRGRRPHA' A
#
# COMPACT_ATOMS: atom_id res chain seq x y z
N MET A 1 -19.00 16.15 -3.69
CA MET A 1 -19.48 15.38 -2.52
C MET A 1 -18.34 15.33 -1.51
N SER A 2 -18.46 15.98 -0.37
CA SER A 2 -17.48 15.87 0.73
C SER A 2 -18.07 14.99 1.83
N LEU A 3 -17.40 13.89 2.18
CA LEU A 3 -17.75 13.11 3.37
C LEU A 3 -17.40 13.90 4.63
N SER A 4 -18.16 13.74 5.70
CA SER A 4 -17.77 14.31 7.00
C SER A 4 -16.58 13.54 7.57
N ARG A 5 -15.80 14.19 8.45
CA ARG A 5 -14.66 13.56 9.13
C ARG A 5 -15.08 12.28 9.88
N SER A 6 -16.20 12.34 10.61
CA SER A 6 -16.73 11.19 11.34
C SER A 6 -17.10 10.02 10.43
N SER A 7 -17.65 10.29 9.24
CA SER A 7 -17.92 9.25 8.25
C SER A 7 -16.63 8.61 7.73
N VAL A 8 -15.57 9.40 7.50
CA VAL A 8 -14.26 8.85 7.07
C VAL A 8 -13.62 8.02 8.17
N GLU A 9 -13.67 8.48 9.43
CA GLU A 9 -13.20 7.72 10.60
C GLU A 9 -13.94 6.37 10.71
N THR A 10 -15.27 6.38 10.57
CA THR A 10 -16.06 5.13 10.56
C THR A 10 -15.66 4.20 9.42
N LEU A 11 -15.39 4.73 8.23
CA LEU A 11 -14.93 3.92 7.09
C LEU A 11 -13.55 3.30 7.34
N ILE A 12 -12.64 4.03 8.00
CA ILE A 12 -11.34 3.50 8.39
C ILE A 12 -11.53 2.33 9.36
N ASP A 13 -12.35 2.50 10.40
CA ASP A 13 -12.63 1.44 11.38
C ASP A 13 -13.17 0.18 10.70
N LEU A 14 -14.12 0.33 9.77
CA LEU A 14 -14.70 -0.80 9.02
C LEU A 14 -13.67 -1.53 8.15
N VAL A 15 -12.76 -0.78 7.49
CA VAL A 15 -11.69 -1.37 6.69
C VAL A 15 -10.67 -2.10 7.58
N GLU A 16 -10.33 -1.55 8.74
CA GLU A 16 -9.44 -2.20 9.71
C GLU A 16 -10.04 -3.49 10.26
N ILE A 17 -11.33 -3.48 10.64
CA ILE A 17 -12.06 -4.68 11.05
C ILE A 17 -12.01 -5.72 9.95
N LYS A 18 -12.33 -5.34 8.71
CA LYS A 18 -12.30 -6.30 7.59
C LYS A 18 -10.91 -6.87 7.36
N LEU A 19 -9.86 -6.04 7.35
CA LEU A 19 -8.47 -6.48 7.21
C LEU A 19 -8.08 -7.49 8.29
N SER A 20 -8.53 -7.31 9.54
CA SER A 20 -8.24 -8.23 10.64
C SER A 20 -8.85 -9.63 10.47
N CYS A 21 -9.89 -9.74 9.64
CA CYS A 21 -10.59 -11.00 9.40
C CYS A 21 -10.20 -11.66 8.07
N VAL A 22 -9.41 -10.99 7.22
CA VAL A 22 -9.00 -11.54 5.92
C VAL A 22 -7.87 -12.56 6.12
N GLU A 23 -8.12 -13.77 5.64
CA GLU A 23 -7.14 -14.84 5.52
C GLU A 23 -6.84 -15.07 4.05
N VAL A 24 -5.56 -15.21 3.69
CA VAL A 24 -5.15 -15.36 2.29
C VAL A 24 -5.03 -16.84 1.96
N TYR A 25 -5.99 -17.37 1.21
CA TYR A 25 -5.99 -18.74 0.70
C TYR A 25 -5.58 -18.80 -0.77
N ASP A 26 -5.96 -17.79 -1.55
CA ASP A 26 -5.64 -17.73 -2.96
C ASP A 26 -5.22 -16.33 -3.46
N ARG A 27 -5.15 -16.21 -4.79
CA ARG A 27 -4.74 -14.97 -5.46
C ARG A 27 -5.79 -13.88 -5.39
N ASP A 28 -7.06 -14.24 -5.30
CA ASP A 28 -8.14 -13.28 -5.21
C ASP A 28 -8.21 -12.70 -3.78
N ASP A 29 -8.00 -13.50 -2.75
CA ASP A 29 -7.82 -12.99 -1.38
C ASP A 29 -6.62 -12.04 -1.28
N SER A 30 -5.50 -12.42 -1.92
CA SER A 30 -4.30 -11.58 -1.99
C SER A 30 -4.59 -10.22 -2.65
N ARG A 31 -5.42 -10.20 -3.70
CA ARG A 31 -5.84 -8.98 -4.38
C ARG A 31 -6.76 -8.15 -3.50
N GLU A 32 -7.70 -8.78 -2.82
CA GLU A 32 -8.62 -8.11 -1.90
C GLU A 32 -7.86 -7.44 -0.76
N LEU A 33 -6.87 -8.12 -0.16
CA LEU A 33 -6.01 -7.56 0.88
C LEU A 33 -5.30 -6.29 0.39
N VAL A 34 -4.72 -6.31 -0.82
CA VAL A 34 -4.06 -5.13 -1.42
C VAL A 34 -5.06 -3.99 -1.64
N VAL A 35 -6.28 -4.28 -2.08
CA VAL A 35 -7.32 -3.27 -2.29
C VAL A 35 -7.74 -2.64 -0.97
N LEU A 36 -7.95 -3.44 0.07
CA LEU A 36 -8.33 -2.94 1.40
C LEU A 36 -7.22 -2.09 2.03
N GLN A 37 -5.96 -2.51 1.88
CA GLN A 37 -4.81 -1.74 2.35
C GLN A 37 -4.72 -0.36 1.67
N ARG A 38 -4.93 -0.31 0.34
CA ARG A 38 -4.98 0.96 -0.40
C ARG A 38 -6.17 1.83 0.02
N CYS A 39 -7.34 1.23 0.20
CA CYS A 39 -8.53 1.93 0.65
C CYS A 39 -8.27 2.61 2.01
N LYS A 40 -7.65 1.91 2.95
CA LYS A 40 -7.25 2.48 4.24
C LYS A 40 -6.31 3.68 4.05
N GLU A 41 -5.27 3.53 3.24
CA GLU A 41 -4.30 4.60 2.97
C GLU A 41 -4.97 5.85 2.38
N GLU A 42 -5.87 5.67 1.41
CA GLU A 42 -6.64 6.75 0.79
C GLU A 42 -7.53 7.47 1.81
N LEU A 43 -8.24 6.72 2.67
CA LEU A 43 -9.09 7.28 3.71
C LEU A 43 -8.26 8.05 4.76
N MET A 44 -7.12 7.52 5.20
CA MET A 44 -6.25 8.23 6.14
C MET A 44 -5.63 9.50 5.52
N HIS A 45 -5.38 9.48 4.20
CA HIS A 45 -4.96 10.67 3.47
C HIS A 45 -6.05 11.76 3.44
N LEU A 46 -7.32 11.38 3.29
CA LEU A 46 -8.45 12.32 3.27
C LEU A 46 -8.61 13.10 4.59
N ILE A 47 -8.27 12.49 5.73
CA ILE A 47 -8.32 13.16 7.04
C ILE A 47 -6.97 13.71 7.51
N GLY A 48 -5.95 13.68 6.65
CA GLY A 48 -4.63 14.27 6.92
C GLY A 48 -3.81 13.53 7.98
N LEU A 49 -4.12 12.27 8.28
CA LEU A 49 -3.38 11.46 9.26
C LEU A 49 -2.10 10.84 8.68
N VAL A 50 -1.98 10.75 7.36
CA VAL A 50 -0.73 10.33 6.70
C VAL A 50 0.04 11.57 6.29
N GLN A 51 0.95 12.02 7.15
CA GLN A 51 2.07 12.83 6.68
C GLN A 51 2.96 11.89 5.86
N LYS A 52 2.85 11.96 4.54
CA LYS A 52 3.81 11.31 3.65
C LYS A 52 5.16 11.95 3.96
N ALA A 53 5.98 11.28 4.79
CA ALA A 53 7.38 11.62 4.92
C ALA A 53 7.92 11.70 3.48
N PRO A 54 8.64 12.78 3.11
CA PRO A 54 9.19 12.89 1.76
C PRO A 54 9.99 11.62 1.52
N ALA A 55 9.57 10.83 0.53
CA ALA A 55 10.25 9.57 0.23
C ALA A 55 11.70 9.92 -0.12
N GLU A 56 12.64 9.57 0.76
CA GLU A 56 14.05 9.70 0.48
C GLU A 56 14.35 8.81 -0.73
N LEU A 57 14.59 9.47 -1.87
CA LEU A 57 14.97 8.80 -3.11
C LEU A 57 16.37 8.21 -2.91
N ILE A 58 16.44 6.94 -2.51
CA ILE A 58 17.70 6.21 -2.49
C ILE A 58 18.09 5.91 -3.94
N ALA A 59 19.14 6.57 -4.42
CA ALA A 59 19.69 6.33 -5.74
C ALA A 59 20.22 4.88 -5.83
N LEU A 60 19.54 4.03 -6.60
CA LEU A 60 19.97 2.65 -6.82
C LEU A 60 21.29 2.66 -7.62
N PRO A 61 22.40 2.15 -7.06
CA PRO A 61 23.67 2.14 -7.79
C PRO A 61 23.53 1.23 -9.03
N ARG A 62 23.90 1.75 -10.20
CA ARG A 62 23.90 0.97 -11.45
C ARG A 62 24.87 -0.20 -11.32
N GLY A 63 24.33 -1.40 -11.12
CA GLY A 63 25.11 -2.63 -11.04
C GLY A 63 26.02 -2.79 -12.26
N ARG A 64 27.33 -2.96 -12.02
CA ARG A 64 28.29 -3.30 -13.08
C ARG A 64 27.83 -4.59 -13.76
N ARG A 65 27.42 -4.49 -15.02
CA ARG A 65 27.12 -5.64 -15.88
C ARG A 65 28.37 -6.54 -15.91
N ARG A 66 28.35 -7.64 -15.15
CA ARG A 66 29.40 -8.67 -15.23
C ARG A 66 29.39 -9.21 -16.66
N GLY A 67 30.48 -8.96 -17.37
CA GLY A 67 30.65 -9.33 -18.77
C GLY A 67 30.39 -10.82 -18.99
N ARG A 68 29.63 -11.10 -20.06
CA ARG A 68 29.46 -12.43 -20.64
C ARG A 68 30.83 -12.87 -21.14
N ARG A 69 31.46 -13.88 -20.52
CA ARG A 69 32.67 -14.49 -21.07
C ARG A 69 32.29 -15.23 -22.36
N PRO A 70 32.95 -14.97 -23.50
CA PRO A 70 32.78 -15.81 -24.67
C PRO A 70 33.49 -17.15 -24.39
N HIS A 71 32.80 -18.25 -24.70
CA HIS A 71 33.35 -19.60 -24.62
C HIS A 71 34.53 -19.75 -25.58
N ALA A 72 35.63 -20.31 -25.09
CA ALA A 72 36.64 -20.99 -25.89
C ALA A 72 36.29 -22.47 -25.98
#